data_AF-A0AAV9T339-F1
#
_entry.id   AF-A0AAV9T339-F1
#
_cell.length_a   1.000
_cell.length_b   1.000
_cell.length_c   1.000
_cell.angle_alpha   90.00
_cell.angle_beta   90.00
_cell.angle_gamma   90.00
#
_symmetry.space_group_name_H-M   'P 1'
#
loop_
_entity.id
_entity.type
_entity.pdbx_description
1 polymer ?
#
loop_
_entity_poly.entity_id
_entity_poly.type
_entity_poly.pdbx_seq_one_letter_code
_entity_poly.pdbx_strand_id
1 'polypeptide(L)'
;MRAAFHDCFPGSCDGSLILANECLDREENVQMQPICELLGDKAIAYNVSTADMIQAAAAIGVAACGGPKVYFFVGRKDSAIPNAEGTLPTQDSDAASQVAAFKKKGFTATDLVALVGAHSAGQSIQELSFDSTPEKLDSTVFYPETFQEMTPTSLGSDVALSNSRETKNIWKGFGASQTRWNSAFKLAMAKMSIMGNDLGKLADCSKLVS
;
A
#
# COMPACT_ATOMS: atom_id res chain seq x y z
N MET A 1 -3.40 -4.36 3.03
CA MET A 1 -2.44 -3.38 2.49
C MET A 1 -2.88 -2.84 1.14
N ARG A 2 -3.10 -3.69 0.11
CA ARG A 2 -3.59 -3.26 -1.21
C ARG A 2 -4.85 -2.39 -1.16
N ALA A 3 -5.89 -2.79 -0.43
CA ALA A 3 -7.12 -1.99 -0.28
C ALA A 3 -6.85 -0.57 0.26
N ALA A 4 -5.92 -0.39 1.21
CA ALA A 4 -5.58 0.93 1.71
C ALA A 4 -4.87 1.80 0.66
N PHE A 5 -4.01 1.21 -0.18
CA PHE A 5 -3.41 1.92 -1.31
C PHE A 5 -4.45 2.32 -2.34
N HIS A 6 -5.35 1.40 -2.71
CA HIS A 6 -6.38 1.63 -3.72
C HIS A 6 -7.49 2.59 -3.26
N ASP A 7 -7.77 2.68 -1.96
CA ASP A 7 -8.66 3.71 -1.40
C ASP A 7 -7.98 5.08 -1.42
N CYS A 8 -6.76 5.18 -0.88
CA CYS A 8 -6.09 6.46 -0.66
C CYS A 8 -5.45 7.07 -1.92
N PHE A 9 -4.67 6.27 -2.65
CA PHE A 9 -3.77 6.79 -3.67
C PHE A 9 -4.50 7.54 -4.78
N PRO A 10 -5.71 7.15 -5.24
CA PRO A 10 -6.47 7.92 -6.21
C PRO A 10 -6.71 9.38 -5.82
N GLY A 11 -6.93 9.68 -4.54
CA GLY A 11 -7.05 11.06 -4.07
C GLY A 11 -7.34 11.27 -2.59
N SER A 12 -8.03 10.35 -1.94
CA SER A 12 -8.53 10.52 -0.57
C SER A 12 -8.70 9.17 0.13
N CYS A 13 -8.26 9.05 1.39
CA CYS A 13 -8.58 7.91 2.22
C CYS A 13 -9.95 8.13 2.87
N ASP A 14 -11.03 7.76 2.20
CA ASP A 14 -12.40 8.06 2.65
C ASP A 14 -13.37 6.87 2.52
N GLY A 15 -12.83 5.67 2.27
CA GLY A 15 -13.62 4.45 2.19
C GLY A 15 -14.44 4.34 0.91
N SER A 16 -14.28 5.26 -0.06
CA SER A 16 -15.00 5.20 -1.33
C SER A 16 -14.71 3.90 -2.09
N LEU A 17 -13.55 3.28 -1.87
CA LEU A 17 -13.21 1.97 -2.44
C LEU A 17 -14.34 0.95 -2.22
N ILE A 18 -14.96 0.97 -1.04
CA ILE A 18 -16.07 0.09 -0.65
C ILE A 18 -17.41 0.81 -0.83
N LEU A 19 -17.54 2.03 -0.31
CA LEU A 19 -18.82 2.75 -0.23
C LEU A 19 -19.33 3.28 -1.57
N ALA A 20 -18.45 3.44 -2.55
CA ALA A 20 -18.79 3.79 -3.92
C ALA A 20 -18.70 2.59 -4.88
N ASN A 21 -18.69 1.36 -4.35
CA ASN A 21 -18.64 0.09 -5.09
C ASN A 21 -17.44 -0.06 -6.05
N GLU A 22 -16.33 0.62 -5.78
CA GLU A 22 -15.18 0.56 -6.69
C GLU A 22 -14.55 -0.84 -6.76
N CYS A 23 -14.69 -1.71 -5.75
CA CYS A 23 -14.26 -3.11 -5.83
C CYS A 23 -15.12 -3.99 -6.75
N LEU A 24 -16.30 -3.52 -7.17
CA LEU A 24 -17.18 -4.22 -8.10
C LEU A 24 -17.13 -3.60 -9.49
N ASP A 25 -17.06 -2.28 -9.55
CA ASP A 25 -17.24 -1.52 -10.78
C ASP A 25 -15.92 -1.29 -11.54
N ARG A 26 -14.76 -1.52 -10.90
CA ARG A 26 -13.43 -1.24 -11.48
C ARG A 26 -12.56 -2.49 -11.62
N GLU A 27 -12.02 -2.68 -12.83
CA GLU A 27 -11.19 -3.82 -13.17
C GLU A 27 -9.94 -3.92 -12.28
N GLU A 28 -9.30 -2.80 -11.97
CA GLU A 28 -8.10 -2.75 -11.12
C GLU A 28 -8.35 -3.18 -9.66
N ASN A 29 -9.63 -3.22 -9.24
CA ASN A 29 -10.03 -3.51 -7.87
C ASN A 29 -10.79 -4.84 -7.73
N VAL A 30 -11.27 -5.45 -8.82
CA VAL A 30 -12.18 -6.61 -8.79
C VAL A 30 -11.68 -7.78 -7.92
N GLN A 31 -10.37 -8.02 -7.94
CA GLN A 31 -9.73 -9.09 -7.15
C GLN A 31 -9.78 -8.84 -5.63
N MET A 32 -10.06 -7.61 -5.21
CA MET A 32 -10.19 -7.24 -3.80
C MET A 32 -11.63 -7.36 -3.29
N GLN A 33 -12.61 -7.72 -4.11
CA GLN A 33 -14.00 -7.83 -3.67
C GLN A 33 -14.17 -8.61 -2.34
N PRO A 34 -13.56 -9.80 -2.15
CA PRO A 34 -13.72 -10.54 -0.88
C PRO A 34 -13.21 -9.78 0.34
N ILE A 35 -12.09 -9.05 0.21
CA ILE A 35 -11.55 -8.26 1.33
C ILE A 35 -12.35 -6.96 1.52
N CYS A 36 -12.88 -6.35 0.45
CA CYS A 36 -13.76 -5.18 0.55
C CYS A 36 -15.06 -5.51 1.29
N GLU A 37 -15.71 -6.64 0.97
CA GLU A 37 -16.90 -7.13 1.67
C GLU A 37 -16.61 -7.38 3.15
N LEU A 38 -15.53 -8.11 3.46
CA LEU A 38 -15.14 -8.39 4.84
C LEU A 38 -14.89 -7.10 5.64
N LEU A 39 -14.17 -6.14 5.07
CA LEU A 39 -13.88 -4.87 5.75
C LEU A 39 -15.13 -4.01 5.93
N GLY A 40 -16.05 -3.98 4.95
CA GLY A 40 -17.34 -3.32 5.07
C GLY A 40 -18.18 -3.90 6.22
N ASP A 41 -18.28 -5.23 6.29
CA ASP A 41 -18.99 -5.91 7.38
C ASP A 41 -18.38 -5.62 8.74
N LYS A 42 -17.05 -5.58 8.84
CA LYS A 42 -16.36 -5.22 10.10
C LYS A 42 -16.59 -3.76 10.47
N ALA A 43 -16.61 -2.84 9.51
CA ALA A 43 -16.89 -1.43 9.78
C ALA A 43 -18.28 -1.26 10.42
N ILE A 44 -19.29 -1.92 9.86
CA ILE A 44 -20.65 -1.95 10.40
C ILE A 44 -20.67 -2.61 11.78
N ALA A 45 -20.08 -3.80 11.93
CA ALA A 45 -20.13 -4.57 13.17
C ALA A 45 -19.48 -3.85 14.36
N TYR A 46 -18.43 -3.08 14.12
CA TYR A 46 -17.71 -2.33 15.16
C TYR A 46 -18.14 -0.86 15.26
N ASN A 47 -19.11 -0.42 14.44
CA ASN A 47 -19.59 0.96 14.40
C ASN A 47 -18.46 1.99 14.24
N VAL A 48 -17.61 1.77 13.23
CA VAL A 48 -16.53 2.68 12.83
C VAL A 48 -16.70 3.07 11.36
N SER A 49 -16.05 4.15 10.92
CA SER A 49 -16.05 4.53 9.51
C SER A 49 -15.38 3.45 8.66
N THR A 50 -15.87 3.27 7.44
CA THR A 50 -15.31 2.31 6.48
C THR A 50 -13.87 2.69 6.13
N ALA A 51 -13.61 3.99 5.98
CA ALA A 51 -12.27 4.54 5.79
C ALA A 51 -11.30 4.13 6.91
N ASP A 52 -11.70 4.29 8.18
CA ASP A 52 -10.85 3.93 9.32
C ASP A 52 -10.67 2.42 9.44
N MET A 53 -11.69 1.62 9.09
CA MET A 53 -11.59 0.16 9.06
C MET A 53 -10.55 -0.33 8.04
N ILE A 54 -10.53 0.24 6.83
CA ILE A 54 -9.52 -0.08 5.79
C ILE A 54 -8.11 0.23 6.32
N GLN A 55 -7.91 1.40 6.93
CA GLN A 55 -6.60 1.82 7.44
C GLN A 55 -6.18 1.01 8.67
N ALA A 56 -7.12 0.65 9.55
CA ALA A 56 -6.87 -0.22 10.69
C ALA A 56 -6.39 -1.59 10.24
N ALA A 57 -7.10 -2.21 9.30
CA ALA A 57 -6.74 -3.51 8.76
C ALA A 57 -5.38 -3.50 8.06
N ALA A 58 -5.04 -2.43 7.33
CA ALA A 58 -3.73 -2.29 6.73
C ALA A 58 -2.62 -2.15 7.78
N ALA A 59 -2.81 -1.33 8.82
CA ALA A 59 -1.82 -1.15 9.87
C ALA A 59 -1.59 -2.42 10.70
N ILE A 60 -2.67 -3.13 11.05
CA ILE A 60 -2.60 -4.42 11.74
C ILE A 60 -1.96 -5.49 10.85
N GLY A 61 -2.29 -5.52 9.56
CA GLY A 61 -1.68 -6.45 8.59
C GLY A 61 -0.17 -6.25 8.47
N VAL A 62 0.31 -5.00 8.43
CA VAL A 62 1.75 -4.70 8.46
C VAL A 62 2.41 -5.27 9.71
N ALA A 63 1.82 -5.06 10.89
CA ALA A 63 2.35 -5.59 12.14
C ALA A 63 2.35 -7.12 12.18
N ALA A 64 1.26 -7.75 11.72
CA ALA A 64 1.11 -9.20 11.67
C ALA A 64 2.17 -9.89 10.78
N CYS A 65 2.59 -9.23 9.70
CA CYS A 65 3.67 -9.70 8.82
C CYS A 65 5.09 -9.33 9.33
N GLY A 66 5.24 -8.86 10.57
CA GLY A 66 6.53 -8.47 11.15
C GLY A 66 7.12 -7.17 10.60
N GLY A 67 6.30 -6.35 9.93
CA GLY A 67 6.68 -5.04 9.43
C GLY A 67 6.86 -4.00 10.55
N PRO A 68 7.28 -2.76 10.20
CA PRO A 68 7.47 -1.71 11.18
C PRO A 68 6.13 -1.23 11.77
N LYS A 69 6.17 -0.74 13.00
CA LYS A 69 5.03 -0.04 13.62
C LYS A 69 4.72 1.25 12.85
N VAL A 70 3.70 1.19 11.99
CA VAL A 70 3.18 2.34 11.25
C VAL A 70 2.34 3.25 12.14
N TYR A 71 2.23 4.52 11.75
CA TYR A 71 1.28 5.43 12.40
C TYR A 71 -0.14 5.04 12.03
N PHE A 72 -1.05 5.11 12.99
CA PHE A 72 -2.46 4.79 12.79
C PHE A 72 -3.32 5.89 13.40
N PHE A 73 -4.01 6.62 12.52
CA PHE A 73 -4.93 7.68 12.87
C PHE A 73 -6.37 7.25 12.59
N VAL A 74 -7.33 7.76 13.36
CA VAL A 74 -8.77 7.52 13.16
C VAL A 74 -9.55 8.84 13.21
N GLY A 75 -10.79 8.82 12.73
CA GLY A 75 -11.67 9.98 12.62
C GLY A 75 -11.95 10.41 11.18
N ARG A 76 -11.67 9.55 10.19
CA ARG A 76 -11.95 9.86 8.78
C ARG A 76 -13.45 9.93 8.53
N LYS A 77 -13.84 10.82 7.63
CA LYS A 77 -15.22 10.94 7.17
C LYS A 77 -15.41 10.06 5.95
N ASP A 78 -16.36 9.15 6.02
CA ASP A 78 -16.75 8.29 4.91
C ASP A 78 -17.31 9.11 3.72
N SER A 79 -17.03 8.63 2.52
CA SER A 79 -17.51 9.16 1.25
C SER A 79 -18.07 8.04 0.37
N ALA A 80 -19.27 8.23 -0.18
CA ALA A 80 -19.83 7.39 -1.23
C ALA A 80 -19.60 7.98 -2.63
N ILE A 81 -18.76 9.01 -2.75
CA ILE A 81 -18.35 9.58 -4.03
C ILE A 81 -17.12 8.80 -4.51
N PRO A 82 -17.16 8.19 -5.70
CA PRO A 82 -16.03 7.41 -6.21
C PRO A 82 -14.82 8.31 -6.48
N ASN A 83 -13.64 7.76 -6.23
CA ASN A 83 -12.36 8.38 -6.51
C ASN A 83 -12.11 8.49 -8.04
N ALA A 84 -11.13 9.31 -8.45
CA ALA A 84 -10.80 9.46 -9.87
C ALA A 84 -10.12 8.21 -10.47
N GLU A 85 -10.64 7.75 -11.62
CA GLU A 85 -10.10 6.62 -12.38
C GLU A 85 -8.80 6.95 -13.12
N GLY A 86 -8.06 5.90 -13.52
CA GLY A 86 -6.83 6.04 -14.30
C GLY A 86 -5.69 6.75 -13.55
N THR A 87 -5.75 6.78 -12.21
CA THR A 87 -4.75 7.43 -11.35
C THR A 87 -3.79 6.44 -10.68
N LEU A 88 -4.12 5.15 -10.67
CA LEU A 88 -3.32 4.08 -10.10
C LEU A 88 -2.27 3.60 -11.12
N PRO A 89 -1.01 3.38 -10.69
CA PRO A 89 -0.07 2.62 -11.48
C PRO A 89 -0.55 1.19 -11.69
N THR A 90 -0.27 0.64 -12.86
CA THR A 90 -0.59 -0.75 -13.23
C THR A 90 0.59 -1.68 -12.93
N GLN A 91 0.33 -2.99 -12.93
CA GLN A 91 1.35 -4.03 -12.71
C GLN A 91 2.53 -3.97 -13.70
N ASP A 92 2.35 -3.35 -14.87
CA ASP A 92 3.36 -3.23 -15.94
C ASP A 92 3.80 -1.79 -16.19
N SER A 93 3.44 -0.85 -15.31
CA SER A 93 3.84 0.56 -15.47
C SER A 93 5.36 0.72 -15.44
N ASP A 94 5.91 1.50 -16.37
CA ASP A 94 7.33 1.81 -16.36
C ASP A 94 7.72 2.66 -15.14
N ALA A 95 9.02 2.67 -14.79
CA ALA A 95 9.50 3.36 -13.60
C ALA A 95 9.28 4.88 -13.64
N ALA A 96 9.41 5.53 -14.81
CA ALA A 96 9.26 6.98 -14.93
C ALA A 96 7.79 7.40 -14.71
N SER A 97 6.85 6.63 -15.27
CA SER A 97 5.42 6.81 -15.08
C SER A 97 5.02 6.64 -13.61
N GLN A 98 5.55 5.62 -12.92
CA GLN A 98 5.33 5.42 -11.49
C GLN A 98 5.88 6.58 -10.65
N VAL A 99 7.13 6.98 -10.89
CA VAL A 99 7.77 8.12 -10.19
C VAL A 99 6.97 9.41 -10.41
N ALA A 100 6.51 9.67 -11.64
CA ALA A 100 5.71 10.84 -11.96
C ALA A 100 4.35 10.84 -11.25
N ALA A 101 3.66 9.70 -11.21
CA ALA A 101 2.37 9.55 -10.53
C ALA A 101 2.49 9.83 -9.01
N PHE A 102 3.50 9.25 -8.37
CA PHE A 102 3.79 9.49 -6.95
C PHE A 102 4.18 10.95 -6.68
N LYS A 103 5.06 11.51 -7.51
CA LYS A 103 5.49 12.91 -7.40
C LYS A 103 4.33 13.90 -7.50
N LYS A 104 3.36 13.65 -8.39
CA LYS A 104 2.15 14.48 -8.53
C LYS A 104 1.32 14.54 -7.23
N LYS A 105 1.41 13.49 -6.41
CA LYS A 105 0.73 13.38 -5.11
C LYS A 105 1.64 13.74 -3.94
N GLY A 106 2.79 14.37 -4.23
CA GLY A 106 3.75 14.85 -3.24
C GLY A 106 4.71 13.79 -2.71
N PHE A 107 4.68 12.55 -3.22
CA PHE A 107 5.58 11.47 -2.80
C PHE A 107 6.93 11.53 -3.50
N THR A 108 7.99 11.21 -2.77
CA THR A 108 9.34 11.08 -3.34
C THR A 108 9.55 9.71 -3.98
N ALA A 109 10.59 9.55 -4.80
CA ALA A 109 11.01 8.22 -5.27
C ALA A 109 11.36 7.28 -4.09
N THR A 110 11.82 7.82 -2.95
CA THR A 110 12.05 7.02 -1.75
C THR A 110 10.74 6.54 -1.13
N ASP A 111 9.71 7.40 -1.08
CA ASP A 111 8.39 7.01 -0.59
C ASP A 111 7.76 5.93 -1.48
N LEU A 112 7.84 6.11 -2.81
CA LEU A 112 7.38 5.12 -3.80
C LEU A 112 8.05 3.77 -3.57
N VAL A 113 9.38 3.73 -3.62
CA VAL A 113 10.12 2.48 -3.50
C VAL A 113 9.88 1.87 -2.13
N ALA A 114 9.71 2.66 -1.07
CA ALA A 114 9.39 2.14 0.26
C ALA A 114 8.02 1.45 0.25
N LEU A 115 6.96 2.11 -0.24
CA LEU A 115 5.60 1.58 -0.29
C LEU A 115 5.49 0.30 -1.13
N VAL A 116 6.25 0.19 -2.22
CA VAL A 116 6.36 -1.04 -3.03
C VAL A 116 6.86 -2.23 -2.20
N GLY A 117 7.62 -2.00 -1.13
CA GLY A 117 8.04 -3.08 -0.22
C GLY A 117 6.88 -3.83 0.46
N ALA A 118 5.65 -3.30 0.42
CA ALA A 118 4.47 -4.07 0.84
C ALA A 118 4.23 -5.33 -0.02
N HIS A 119 4.78 -5.39 -1.24
CA HIS A 119 4.70 -6.57 -2.11
C HIS A 119 5.47 -7.78 -1.55
N SER A 120 6.36 -7.59 -0.59
CA SER A 120 7.00 -8.71 0.15
C SER A 120 5.95 -9.63 0.79
N ALA A 121 4.83 -9.07 1.25
CA ALA A 121 3.68 -9.85 1.73
C ALA A 121 2.53 -9.87 0.69
N GLY A 122 2.87 -10.07 -0.58
CA GLY A 122 1.96 -9.99 -1.72
C GLY A 122 2.03 -11.20 -2.64
N GLN A 123 0.91 -11.47 -3.32
CA GLN A 123 0.76 -12.55 -4.28
C GLN A 123 0.00 -12.07 -5.52
N SER A 124 0.24 -12.72 -6.65
CA SER A 124 -0.51 -12.52 -7.89
C SER A 124 -1.91 -13.14 -7.82
N ILE A 125 -2.72 -12.92 -8.85
CA ILE A 125 -4.04 -13.55 -8.97
C ILE A 125 -3.96 -15.09 -9.07
N GLN A 126 -2.82 -15.64 -9.51
CA GLN A 126 -2.57 -17.08 -9.50
C GLN A 126 -1.95 -17.57 -8.18
N GLU A 127 -2.01 -16.76 -7.12
CA GLU A 127 -1.48 -17.05 -5.79
C GLU A 127 0.04 -17.31 -5.78
N LEU A 128 0.75 -16.77 -6.78
CA LEU A 128 2.21 -16.82 -6.82
C LEU A 128 2.78 -15.62 -6.07
N SER A 129 3.66 -15.90 -5.11
CA SER A 129 4.29 -14.88 -4.26
C SER A 129 5.30 -14.01 -5.01
N PHE A 130 5.38 -12.74 -4.61
CA PHE A 130 6.33 -11.79 -5.20
C PHE A 130 7.75 -11.88 -4.59
N ASP A 131 7.93 -12.67 -3.55
CA ASP A 131 9.21 -13.13 -3.02
C ASP A 131 9.08 -14.56 -2.44
N SER A 132 10.15 -15.08 -1.86
CA SER A 132 10.19 -16.40 -1.23
C SER A 132 9.58 -16.48 0.17
N THR A 133 9.14 -15.37 0.76
CA THR A 133 8.68 -15.23 2.15
C THR A 133 7.37 -14.42 2.26
N PRO A 134 6.29 -14.83 1.56
CA PRO A 134 5.04 -14.05 1.43
C PRO A 134 4.28 -13.76 2.73
N GLU A 135 4.60 -14.47 3.81
CA GLU A 135 4.04 -14.23 5.14
C GLU A 135 4.77 -13.12 5.93
N LYS A 136 5.85 -12.55 5.38
CA LYS A 136 6.70 -11.55 6.03
C LYS A 136 6.81 -10.27 5.23
N LEU A 137 7.11 -9.18 5.93
CA LEU A 137 7.56 -7.92 5.33
C LEU A 137 9.07 -7.78 5.51
N ASP A 138 9.85 -8.54 4.75
CA ASP A 138 11.31 -8.55 4.80
C ASP A 138 11.94 -7.93 3.55
N SER A 139 12.31 -6.66 3.69
CA SER A 139 12.95 -5.90 2.61
C SER A 139 14.27 -6.54 2.16
N THR A 140 14.94 -7.28 3.04
CA THR A 140 16.19 -7.98 2.70
C THR A 140 15.99 -9.24 1.87
N VAL A 141 14.73 -9.65 1.60
CA VAL A 141 14.39 -10.75 0.69
C VAL A 141 13.75 -10.20 -0.58
N PHE A 142 12.61 -9.49 -0.46
CA PHE A 142 11.88 -8.94 -1.61
C PHE A 142 12.77 -8.14 -2.57
N TYR A 143 13.46 -7.09 -2.09
CA TYR A 143 14.22 -6.21 -2.97
C TYR A 143 15.39 -6.94 -3.67
N PRO A 144 16.21 -7.76 -2.98
CA PRO A 144 17.23 -8.56 -3.65
C PRO A 144 16.67 -9.57 -4.64
N GLU A 145 15.59 -10.29 -4.30
CA GLU A 145 15.02 -11.31 -5.18
C GLU A 145 14.43 -10.72 -6.46
N THR A 146 13.71 -9.60 -6.38
CA THR A 146 13.22 -8.92 -7.59
C THR A 146 14.37 -8.46 -8.48
N PHE A 147 15.42 -7.87 -7.90
CA PHE A 147 16.57 -7.38 -8.67
C PHE A 147 17.40 -8.51 -9.29
N GLN A 148 17.42 -9.68 -8.65
CA GLN A 148 18.16 -10.87 -9.10
C GLN A 148 17.28 -11.84 -9.91
N GLU A 149 16.02 -11.50 -10.15
CA GLU A 149 15.04 -12.33 -10.86
C GLU A 149 14.86 -13.72 -10.23
N MET A 150 14.88 -13.79 -8.89
CA MET A 150 14.76 -15.05 -8.12
C MET A 150 13.35 -15.27 -7.53
N THR A 151 12.43 -14.33 -7.75
CA THR A 151 11.06 -14.40 -7.23
C THR A 151 10.26 -15.54 -7.87
N PRO A 152 9.30 -16.17 -7.18
CA PRO A 152 8.36 -17.10 -7.81
C PRO A 152 7.57 -16.46 -8.97
N THR A 153 7.17 -15.20 -8.81
CA THR A 153 6.68 -14.35 -9.89
C THR A 153 7.03 -12.89 -9.62
N SER A 154 7.06 -12.05 -10.65
CA SER A 154 7.41 -10.63 -10.54
C SER A 154 6.41 -9.77 -11.29
N LEU A 155 6.11 -8.60 -10.74
CA LEU A 155 5.38 -7.54 -11.46
C LEU A 155 6.36 -6.80 -12.39
N GLY A 156 5.95 -6.50 -13.62
CA GLY A 156 6.79 -5.75 -14.56
C GLY A 156 7.20 -4.38 -14.02
N SER A 157 6.30 -3.75 -13.25
CA SER A 157 6.49 -2.48 -12.56
C SER A 157 7.58 -2.54 -11.48
N ASP A 158 7.64 -3.62 -10.69
CA ASP A 158 8.68 -3.82 -9.68
C ASP A 158 10.05 -4.06 -10.33
N VAL A 159 10.09 -4.88 -11.38
CA VAL A 159 11.32 -5.10 -12.17
C VAL A 159 11.81 -3.79 -12.79
N ALA A 160 10.90 -2.97 -13.34
CA ALA A 160 11.23 -1.66 -13.89
C ALA A 160 11.83 -0.72 -12.83
N LEU A 161 11.23 -0.65 -11.63
CA LEU A 161 11.75 0.15 -10.52
C LEU A 161 13.11 -0.36 -10.01
N SER A 162 13.32 -1.66 -9.97
CA SER A 162 14.60 -2.24 -9.49
C SER A 162 15.78 -1.88 -10.41
N ASN A 163 15.52 -1.65 -11.70
CA ASN A 163 16.53 -1.40 -12.72
C ASN A 163 16.68 0.08 -13.12
N SER A 164 15.68 0.93 -12.83
CA SER A 164 15.68 2.33 -13.28
C SER A 164 16.82 3.16 -12.67
N ARG A 165 17.29 4.17 -13.40
CA ARG A 165 18.33 5.10 -12.90
C ARG A 165 17.90 5.84 -11.63
N GLU A 166 16.62 6.16 -11.51
CA GLU A 166 16.08 7.01 -10.44
C GLU A 166 15.85 6.22 -9.14
N THR A 167 15.55 4.93 -9.25
CA THR A 167 15.09 4.12 -8.12
C THR A 167 16.04 2.98 -7.74
N LYS A 168 16.90 2.49 -8.65
CA LYS A 168 17.78 1.32 -8.37
C LYS A 168 18.67 1.46 -7.14
N ASN A 169 19.18 2.66 -6.84
CA ASN A 169 20.05 2.88 -5.68
C ASN A 169 19.24 2.86 -4.38
N ILE A 170 17.99 3.32 -4.41
CA ILE A 170 17.06 3.25 -3.28
C ILE A 170 16.67 1.78 -3.06
N TRP A 171 16.31 1.08 -4.15
CA TRP A 171 15.97 -0.34 -4.17
C TRP A 171 17.05 -1.19 -3.51
N LYS A 172 18.30 -1.09 -3.97
CA LYS A 172 19.46 -1.78 -3.37
C LYS A 172 19.69 -1.37 -1.92
N GLY A 173 19.47 -0.09 -1.59
CA GLY A 173 19.62 0.43 -0.25
C GLY A 173 18.64 -0.18 0.76
N PHE A 174 17.39 -0.43 0.35
CA PHE A 174 16.40 -1.12 1.18
C PHE A 174 16.63 -2.63 1.23
N GLY A 175 17.07 -3.24 0.12
CA GLY A 175 17.49 -4.64 0.08
C GLY A 175 18.68 -4.97 0.99
N ALA A 176 19.54 -3.98 1.28
CA ALA A 176 20.66 -4.15 2.18
C ALA A 176 20.33 -3.87 3.66
N SER A 177 19.16 -3.31 3.99
CA SER A 177 18.86 -2.89 5.37
C SER A 177 17.37 -2.80 5.67
N GLN A 178 16.87 -3.79 6.41
CA GLN A 178 15.52 -3.80 6.98
C GLN A 178 15.25 -2.53 7.81
N THR A 179 16.21 -2.05 8.60
CA THR A 179 16.02 -0.86 9.44
C THR A 179 15.82 0.40 8.59
N ARG A 180 16.58 0.53 7.50
CA ARG A 180 16.43 1.65 6.56
C ARG A 180 15.08 1.61 5.87
N TRP A 181 14.66 0.43 5.40
CA TRP A 181 13.34 0.26 4.80
C TRP A 181 12.22 0.54 5.81
N ASN A 182 12.27 -0.07 7.00
CA ASN A 182 11.30 0.14 8.09
C ASN A 182 11.06 1.62 8.37
N SER A 183 12.13 2.41 8.43
CA SER A 183 12.07 3.86 8.70
C SER A 183 11.36 4.61 7.57
N ALA A 184 11.68 4.28 6.31
CA ALA A 184 11.07 4.92 5.14
C ALA A 184 9.61 4.48 4.95
N PHE A 185 9.32 3.18 5.05
CA PHE A 185 7.99 2.60 4.90
C PHE A 185 7.02 3.17 5.93
N LYS A 186 7.44 3.29 7.19
CA LYS A 186 6.64 3.91 8.25
C LYS A 186 6.18 5.33 7.90
N LEU A 187 7.09 6.16 7.37
CA LEU A 187 6.78 7.55 7.02
C LEU A 187 5.93 7.63 5.74
N ALA A 188 6.22 6.81 4.74
CA ALA A 188 5.48 6.78 3.48
C ALA A 188 4.04 6.26 3.69
N MET A 189 3.85 5.22 4.50
CA MET A 189 2.53 4.72 4.91
C MET A 189 1.73 5.77 5.66
N ALA A 190 2.37 6.50 6.59
CA ALA A 190 1.69 7.57 7.32
C ALA A 190 1.18 8.66 6.38
N LYS A 191 2.04 9.12 5.46
CA LYS A 191 1.71 10.12 4.44
C LYS A 191 0.58 9.66 3.52
N MET A 192 0.61 8.39 3.09
CA MET A 192 -0.47 7.79 2.30
C MET A 192 -1.78 7.74 3.09
N SER A 193 -1.75 7.26 4.33
CA SER A 193 -2.96 7.05 5.16
C SER A 193 -3.73 8.32 5.51
N ILE A 194 -3.13 9.50 5.33
CA ILE A 194 -3.76 10.81 5.62
C ILE A 194 -4.13 11.57 4.35
N MET A 195 -3.98 10.97 3.16
CA MET A 195 -4.39 11.62 1.92
C MET A 195 -5.87 12.02 1.97
N GLY A 196 -6.19 13.22 1.49
CA GLY A 196 -7.54 13.79 1.53
C GLY A 196 -8.05 14.20 2.92
N ASN A 197 -7.27 13.99 3.99
CA ASN A 197 -7.70 14.21 5.36
C ASN A 197 -6.85 15.27 6.08
N ASP A 198 -7.48 16.03 6.97
CA ASP A 198 -6.80 16.98 7.85
C ASP A 198 -6.28 16.26 9.09
N LEU A 199 -4.97 16.08 9.19
CA LEU A 199 -4.32 15.42 10.32
C LEU A 199 -4.68 16.06 11.68
N GLY A 200 -4.94 17.37 11.72
CA GLY A 200 -5.34 18.08 12.95
C GLY A 200 -6.72 17.68 13.47
N LYS A 201 -7.52 16.98 12.67
CA LYS A 201 -8.85 16.45 13.02
C LYS A 201 -8.87 14.96 13.29
N LEU A 202 -7.75 14.27 13.08
CA LEU A 202 -7.63 12.85 13.34
C LEU A 202 -7.04 12.60 14.74
N ALA A 203 -7.47 11.52 15.37
CA ALA A 203 -6.92 11.04 16.64
C ALA A 203 -5.80 10.04 16.39
N ASP A 204 -4.67 10.19 17.10
CA ASP A 204 -3.57 9.22 17.06
C ASP A 204 -3.90 7.98 17.91
N CYS A 205 -4.07 6.86 17.22
CA CYS A 205 -4.31 5.54 17.78
C CYS A 205 -3.14 4.58 17.55
N SER A 206 -1.95 5.07 17.21
CA SER A 206 -0.76 4.26 16.87
C SER A 206 -0.36 3.29 17.99
N LYS A 207 -0.74 3.56 19.25
CA LYS A 207 -0.53 2.63 20.37
C LYS A 207 -1.25 1.29 20.22
N LEU A 208 -2.33 1.22 19.43
CA LEU A 208 -3.14 0.03 19.21
C LEU A 208 -2.52 -0.94 18.18
N VAL A 209 -1.55 -0.47 17.40
CA VAL A 209 -0.80 -1.27 16.44
C VAL A 209 0.51 -1.68 17.11
N SER A 210 0.63 -2.94 17.53
CA SER A 210 1.81 -3.46 18.24
C SER A 210 2.27 -4.76 17.63
#